data_AF-A0A937CB49-F1
#
_entry.id   AF-A0A937CB49-F1
#
_cell.length_a   1.000
_cell.length_b   1.000
_cell.length_c   1.000
_cell.angle_alpha   90.00
_cell.angle_beta   90.00
_cell.angle_gamma   90.00
#
_symmetry.space_group_name_H-M   'P 1'
#
loop_
_entity.id
_entity.type
_entity.pdbx_description
1 polymer ?
#
loop_
_entity_poly.entity_id
_entity_poly.type
_entity_poly.pdbx_seq_one_letter_code
_entity_poly.pdbx_strand_id
1 'polypeptide(L)'
;MGQLNVFISVGGTATETQEIFVSAIENRLRSENLIPNTVGRNKFSADSPLKTVNELMNDCSGTIIVALERTYFPNGLEKRGGEKETKLTETKFATPWNQIEAAMAYSKGQPLMLIIEEGLKSEGLLEKGYDWYVMWVKPDKSSLSSTEFNGVLSSWKNKVELYNTNKTKLVSGKTEINPADLTVGELIKNLKTSQLWAVLVGLVGLIVGAFAIGQHFAK
;
A
#
# COMPACT_ATOMS: atom_id res chain seq x y z
N MET A 1 -11.99 -13.64 12.73
CA MET A 1 -11.41 -12.59 11.88
C MET A 1 -11.71 -12.92 10.44
N GLY A 2 -12.11 -11.94 9.62
CA GLY A 2 -12.35 -12.15 8.19
C GLY A 2 -11.05 -12.38 7.44
N GLN A 3 -11.13 -13.05 6.29
CA GLN A 3 -9.98 -13.21 5.40
C GLN A 3 -9.61 -11.86 4.75
N LEU A 4 -8.31 -11.59 4.57
CA LEU A 4 -7.83 -10.34 3.98
C LEU A 4 -7.09 -10.60 2.67
N ASN A 5 -7.45 -9.85 1.62
CA ASN A 5 -6.73 -9.91 0.35
C ASN A 5 -5.38 -9.21 0.46
N VAL A 6 -4.33 -9.89 0.00
CA VAL A 6 -2.99 -9.34 -0.12
C VAL A 6 -2.52 -9.49 -1.56
N PHE A 7 -1.88 -8.44 -2.08
CA PHE A 7 -1.29 -8.45 -3.40
C PHE A 7 0.12 -9.04 -3.31
N ILE A 8 0.46 -9.96 -4.22
CA ILE A 8 1.82 -10.47 -4.35
C ILE A 8 2.38 -10.04 -5.70
N SER A 9 3.45 -9.25 -5.63
CA SER A 9 4.33 -8.98 -6.77
C SER A 9 5.35 -10.10 -6.87
N VAL A 10 5.25 -10.92 -7.92
CA VAL A 10 6.26 -11.94 -8.23
C VAL A 10 6.34 -12.12 -9.73
N GLY A 11 7.56 -12.19 -10.26
CA GLY A 11 7.78 -12.51 -11.67
C GLY A 11 7.31 -13.94 -12.00
N GLY A 12 7.14 -14.23 -13.29
CA GLY A 12 6.99 -15.62 -13.73
C GLY A 12 8.18 -16.45 -13.25
N THR A 13 7.91 -17.55 -12.57
CA THR A 13 8.91 -18.47 -12.03
C THR A 13 9.65 -19.15 -13.18
N ALA A 14 10.98 -19.16 -13.12
CA ALA A 14 11.84 -19.73 -14.16
C ALA A 14 12.36 -21.13 -13.83
N THR A 15 12.34 -21.52 -12.56
CA THR A 15 12.82 -22.81 -12.07
C THR A 15 11.80 -23.49 -11.16
N GLU A 16 11.90 -24.80 -11.01
CA GLU A 16 11.09 -25.57 -10.06
C GLU A 16 11.30 -25.08 -8.62
N THR A 17 12.55 -24.76 -8.25
CA THR A 17 12.87 -24.19 -6.93
C THR A 17 12.10 -22.89 -6.67
N GLN A 18 12.07 -21.98 -7.64
CA GLN A 18 11.31 -20.74 -7.53
C GLN A 18 9.80 -21.02 -7.41
N GLU A 19 9.26 -21.94 -8.21
CA GLU A 19 7.84 -22.30 -8.16
C GLU A 19 7.43 -22.92 -6.82
N ILE A 20 8.23 -23.85 -6.31
CA ILE A 20 8.03 -24.46 -4.99
C ILE A 20 8.07 -23.39 -3.89
N PHE A 21 9.01 -22.45 -3.98
CA PHE A 21 9.16 -21.39 -3.00
C PHE A 21 7.98 -20.41 -3.02
N VAL A 22 7.55 -19.95 -4.19
CA VAL A 22 6.38 -19.06 -4.34
C VAL A 22 5.11 -19.74 -3.85
N SER A 23 4.89 -21.00 -4.23
CA SER A 23 3.77 -21.81 -3.73
C SER A 23 3.80 -21.96 -2.20
N ALA A 24 4.99 -22.10 -1.61
CA ALA A 24 5.14 -22.17 -0.15
C ALA A 24 4.80 -20.84 0.54
N ILE A 25 5.18 -19.68 -0.04
CA ILE A 25 4.78 -18.36 0.44
C ILE A 25 3.25 -18.24 0.41
N GLU A 26 2.61 -18.56 -0.72
CA GLU A 26 1.16 -18.47 -0.86
C GLU A 26 0.43 -19.35 0.17
N ASN A 27 0.89 -20.59 0.36
CA ASN A 27 0.31 -21.50 1.35
C ASN A 27 0.50 -20.99 2.78
N ARG A 28 1.66 -20.40 3.07
CA ARG A 28 1.93 -19.81 4.37
C ARG A 28 0.99 -18.63 4.66
N LEU A 29 0.74 -17.76 3.67
CA LEU A 29 -0.21 -16.66 3.80
C LEU A 29 -1.64 -17.16 4.01
N ARG A 30 -2.07 -18.19 3.26
CA ARG A 30 -3.39 -18.81 3.44
C ARG A 30 -3.57 -19.36 4.86
N SER A 31 -2.53 -19.98 5.43
CA SER A 31 -2.57 -20.48 6.82
C SER A 31 -2.77 -19.38 7.87
N GLU A 32 -2.48 -18.13 7.51
CA GLU A 32 -2.65 -16.94 8.34
C GLU A 32 -3.94 -16.16 8.02
N ASN A 33 -4.88 -16.75 7.26
CA ASN A 33 -6.11 -16.10 6.76
C ASN A 33 -5.85 -14.90 5.82
N LEU A 34 -4.71 -14.89 5.12
CA LEU A 34 -4.39 -13.93 4.08
C LEU A 34 -4.56 -14.59 2.71
N ILE A 35 -5.33 -13.97 1.82
CA ILE A 35 -5.62 -14.48 0.48
C ILE A 35 -4.63 -13.84 -0.50
N PRO A 36 -3.68 -14.60 -1.05
CA PRO A 36 -2.70 -14.08 -2.00
C PRO A 36 -3.33 -13.90 -3.39
N ASN A 37 -3.15 -12.71 -3.97
CA ASN A 37 -3.61 -12.38 -5.31
C ASN A 37 -2.44 -11.89 -6.17
N THR A 38 -2.24 -12.51 -7.33
CA THR A 38 -1.10 -12.28 -8.22
C THR A 38 -1.56 -12.22 -9.67
N VAL A 39 -1.20 -11.15 -10.36
CA VAL A 39 -1.47 -10.98 -11.79
C VAL A 39 -0.70 -12.03 -12.59
N GLY A 40 -1.38 -12.71 -13.52
CA GLY A 40 -0.79 -13.74 -14.37
C GLY A 40 -0.62 -15.11 -13.72
N ARG A 41 -0.90 -15.26 -12.41
CA ARG A 41 -0.92 -16.58 -11.73
C ARG A 41 -2.33 -17.00 -11.32
N ASN A 42 -3.04 -16.14 -10.62
CA ASN A 42 -4.41 -16.43 -10.16
C ASN A 42 -5.40 -15.27 -10.40
N LYS A 43 -4.92 -14.13 -10.93
CA LYS A 43 -5.71 -13.03 -11.45
C LYS A 43 -5.32 -12.75 -12.89
N PHE A 44 -6.30 -12.78 -13.78
CA PHE A 44 -6.10 -12.61 -15.22
C PHE A 44 -7.05 -11.51 -15.70
N SER A 45 -6.55 -10.67 -16.60
CA SER A 45 -7.34 -9.61 -17.23
C SER A 45 -6.90 -9.42 -18.68
N ALA A 46 -7.82 -8.95 -19.52
CA ALA A 46 -7.54 -8.50 -20.88
C ALA A 46 -7.14 -7.00 -20.93
N ASP A 47 -7.24 -6.29 -19.80
CA ASP A 47 -6.82 -4.89 -19.68
C ASP A 47 -5.29 -4.72 -19.70
N SER A 48 -4.84 -3.47 -19.78
CA SER A 48 -3.41 -3.17 -19.66
C SER A 48 -2.85 -3.62 -18.30
N PRO A 49 -1.62 -4.16 -18.25
CA PRO A 49 -1.06 -4.74 -17.01
C PRO A 49 -1.06 -3.76 -15.83
N LEU A 50 -0.66 -2.51 -16.03
CA LEU A 50 -0.63 -1.50 -14.97
C LEU A 50 -2.02 -1.18 -14.41
N LYS A 51 -3.05 -1.17 -15.27
CA LYS A 51 -4.44 -0.97 -14.83
C LYS A 51 -4.89 -2.14 -13.96
N THR A 52 -4.64 -3.37 -14.42
CA THR A 52 -4.97 -4.59 -13.67
C THR A 52 -4.27 -4.64 -12.31
N VAL A 53 -2.97 -4.31 -12.26
CA VAL A 53 -2.20 -4.22 -11.00
C VAL A 53 -2.82 -3.17 -10.08
N ASN A 54 -3.10 -1.97 -10.59
CA ASN A 54 -3.65 -0.88 -9.79
C ASN A 54 -5.03 -1.23 -9.19
N GLU A 55 -5.91 -1.84 -9.98
CA GLU A 55 -7.22 -2.31 -9.54
C GLU A 55 -7.10 -3.42 -8.51
N LEU A 56 -6.26 -4.44 -8.77
CA LEU A 56 -6.07 -5.53 -7.83
C LEU A 56 -5.46 -5.07 -6.50
N MET A 57 -4.50 -4.15 -6.54
CA MET A 57 -3.97 -3.52 -5.33
C MET A 57 -5.06 -2.76 -4.58
N ASN A 58 -5.97 -2.05 -5.27
CA ASN A 58 -7.08 -1.35 -4.62
C ASN A 58 -8.03 -2.31 -3.89
N ASP A 59 -8.11 -3.58 -4.28
CA ASP A 59 -8.90 -4.61 -3.59
C ASP A 59 -8.14 -5.28 -2.43
N CYS A 60 -6.82 -5.10 -2.37
CA CYS A 60 -5.96 -5.64 -1.34
C CYS A 60 -5.73 -4.66 -0.18
N SER A 61 -5.27 -5.20 0.94
CA SER A 61 -5.00 -4.46 2.19
C SER A 61 -3.52 -4.49 2.59
N GLY A 62 -2.68 -5.14 1.78
CA GLY A 62 -1.24 -5.19 1.91
C GLY A 62 -0.60 -5.72 0.64
N THR A 63 0.69 -5.45 0.48
CA THR A 63 1.50 -5.92 -0.64
C THR A 63 2.74 -6.64 -0.14
N ILE A 64 3.04 -7.79 -0.74
CA ILE A 64 4.31 -8.50 -0.60
C ILE A 64 5.03 -8.49 -1.94
N ILE A 65 6.29 -8.12 -1.94
CA ILE A 65 7.19 -8.25 -3.10
C ILE A 65 8.04 -9.49 -2.90
N VAL A 66 8.00 -10.41 -3.86
CA VAL A 66 8.86 -11.59 -3.92
C VAL A 66 9.80 -11.40 -5.11
N ALA A 67 11.00 -10.92 -4.81
CA ALA A 67 12.03 -10.65 -5.79
C ALA A 67 12.96 -11.87 -5.90
N LEU A 68 12.86 -12.59 -7.02
CA LEU A 68 13.67 -13.75 -7.34
C LEU A 68 14.55 -13.46 -8.55
N GLU A 69 15.61 -14.24 -8.73
CA GLU A 69 16.50 -14.12 -9.88
C GLU A 69 15.73 -14.25 -11.19
N ARG A 70 15.87 -13.22 -12.03
CA ARG A 70 15.29 -13.17 -13.37
C ARG A 70 16.35 -13.05 -14.46
N THR A 71 17.44 -12.35 -14.17
CA THR A 71 18.52 -12.13 -15.13
C THR A 71 19.85 -12.19 -14.42
N TYR A 72 20.80 -12.90 -15.01
CA TYR A 72 22.16 -13.03 -14.52
C TYR A 72 23.13 -12.48 -15.56
N PHE A 73 24.03 -11.59 -15.11
CA PHE A 73 25.09 -10.99 -15.89
C PHE A 73 26.44 -11.48 -15.37
N PRO A 74 27.18 -12.33 -16.12
CA PRO A 74 28.49 -12.78 -15.68
C PRO A 74 29.48 -11.62 -15.60
N ASN A 75 29.36 -10.62 -16.49
CA ASN A 75 30.16 -9.39 -16.47
C ASN A 75 29.44 -8.23 -17.16
N GLY A 76 29.80 -6.99 -16.77
CA GLY A 76 29.28 -5.77 -17.36
C GLY A 76 29.92 -4.50 -16.79
N LEU A 77 29.46 -3.34 -17.26
CA LEU A 77 29.85 -2.03 -16.74
C LEU A 77 28.59 -1.26 -16.35
N GLU A 78 28.52 -0.82 -15.09
CA GLU A 78 27.51 0.12 -14.61
C GLU A 78 28.01 1.56 -14.81
N LYS A 79 27.12 2.47 -15.24
CA LYS A 79 27.46 3.88 -15.55
C LYS A 79 28.61 4.02 -16.54
N ARG A 80 28.57 3.19 -17.60
CA ARG A 80 29.62 3.11 -18.61
C ARG A 80 29.96 4.47 -19.21
N GLY A 81 31.25 4.79 -19.28
CA GLY A 81 31.81 6.04 -19.79
C GLY A 81 31.70 7.23 -18.82
N GLY A 82 31.16 7.03 -17.62
CA GLY A 82 31.05 8.07 -16.59
C GLY A 82 32.14 7.99 -15.52
N GLU A 83 32.29 9.06 -14.73
CA GLU A 83 33.25 9.11 -13.62
C GLU A 83 33.03 8.05 -12.54
N LYS A 84 31.80 7.54 -12.44
CA LYS A 84 31.39 6.49 -11.49
C LYS A 84 31.17 5.15 -12.17
N GLU A 85 31.84 4.90 -13.31
CA GLU A 85 31.81 3.60 -13.95
C GLU A 85 32.32 2.52 -12.99
N THR A 86 31.59 1.42 -12.86
CA THR A 86 32.00 0.27 -12.04
C THR A 86 31.82 -1.03 -12.82
N LYS A 87 32.71 -1.99 -12.58
CA LYS A 87 32.59 -3.33 -13.16
C LYS A 87 31.55 -4.13 -12.38
N LEU A 88 30.64 -4.76 -13.12
CA LEU A 88 29.73 -5.77 -12.60
C LEU A 88 30.31 -7.15 -12.91
N THR A 89 30.25 -8.06 -11.95
CA THR A 89 30.66 -9.46 -12.08
C THR A 89 29.65 -10.34 -11.37
N GLU A 90 29.25 -11.46 -11.97
CA GLU A 90 28.34 -12.44 -11.36
C GLU A 90 27.05 -11.83 -10.77
N THR A 91 26.50 -10.80 -11.44
CA THR A 91 25.44 -9.95 -10.89
C THR A 91 24.08 -10.47 -11.29
N LYS A 92 23.18 -10.59 -10.31
CA LYS A 92 21.81 -11.07 -10.51
C LYS A 92 20.80 -9.94 -10.32
N PHE A 93 19.75 -9.92 -11.12
CA PHE A 93 18.68 -8.94 -11.06
C PHE A 93 17.31 -9.60 -10.97
N ALA A 94 16.41 -8.98 -10.22
CA ALA A 94 15.00 -9.30 -10.22
C ALA A 94 14.30 -8.74 -11.46
N THR A 95 13.00 -9.02 -11.59
CA THR A 95 12.18 -8.39 -12.63
C THR A 95 11.95 -6.90 -12.31
N PRO A 96 12.00 -6.00 -13.31
CA PRO A 96 11.63 -4.59 -13.12
C PRO A 96 10.22 -4.38 -12.56
N TRP A 97 9.31 -5.33 -12.79
CA TRP A 97 7.95 -5.30 -12.23
C TRP A 97 7.94 -5.22 -10.70
N ASN A 98 8.91 -5.85 -10.01
CA ASN A 98 9.00 -5.76 -8.55
C ASN A 98 9.20 -4.31 -8.08
N GLN A 99 10.01 -3.51 -8.80
CA GLN A 99 10.24 -2.10 -8.49
C GLN A 99 8.97 -1.27 -8.73
N ILE A 100 8.31 -1.49 -9.86
CA ILE A 100 7.09 -0.76 -10.24
C ILE A 100 5.98 -1.02 -9.21
N GLU A 101 5.75 -2.29 -8.88
CA GLU A 101 4.67 -2.69 -7.97
C GLU A 101 4.97 -2.29 -6.52
N ALA A 102 6.23 -2.36 -6.09
CA ALA A 102 6.64 -1.80 -4.80
C ALA A 102 6.38 -0.29 -4.72
N ALA A 103 6.69 0.47 -5.77
CA ALA A 103 6.48 1.91 -5.82
C ALA A 103 4.98 2.27 -5.76
N MET A 104 4.16 1.50 -6.48
CA MET A 104 2.70 1.66 -6.47
C MET A 104 2.11 1.36 -5.09
N ALA A 105 2.53 0.27 -4.44
CA ALA A 105 2.07 -0.09 -3.10
C ALA A 105 2.48 0.98 -2.07
N TYR A 106 3.73 1.44 -2.12
CA TYR A 106 4.23 2.50 -1.27
C TYR A 106 3.43 3.81 -1.46
N SER A 107 3.20 4.21 -2.72
CA SER A 107 2.44 5.43 -3.04
C SER A 107 0.97 5.36 -2.57
N LYS A 108 0.41 4.15 -2.43
CA LYS A 108 -0.93 3.92 -1.88
C LYS A 108 -0.96 3.88 -0.35
N GLY A 109 0.20 3.94 0.32
CA GLY A 109 0.30 3.76 1.77
C GLY A 109 -0.03 2.35 2.24
N GLN A 110 0.05 1.35 1.36
CA GLN A 110 -0.19 -0.04 1.76
C GLN A 110 0.96 -0.56 2.63
N PRO A 111 0.67 -1.40 3.63
CA PRO A 111 1.70 -2.18 4.31
C PRO A 111 2.50 -3.00 3.30
N LEU A 112 3.81 -2.78 3.28
CA LEU A 112 4.74 -3.34 2.30
C LEU A 112 5.78 -4.24 3.01
N MET A 113 5.96 -5.45 2.49
CA MET A 113 6.98 -6.41 2.93
C MET A 113 7.72 -6.96 1.71
N LEU A 114 9.05 -7.04 1.77
CA LEU A 114 9.89 -7.54 0.70
C LEU A 114 10.58 -8.83 1.12
N ILE A 115 10.48 -9.85 0.28
CA ILE A 115 11.17 -11.14 0.36
C ILE A 115 12.06 -11.23 -0.86
N ILE A 116 13.37 -11.18 -0.67
CA ILE A 116 14.36 -11.03 -1.73
C ILE A 116 15.30 -12.22 -1.73
N GLU A 117 15.52 -12.82 -2.89
CA GLU A 117 16.51 -13.87 -3.06
C GLU A 117 17.92 -13.36 -2.74
N GLU A 118 18.67 -14.12 -1.93
CA GLU A 118 20.06 -13.84 -1.62
C GLU A 118 20.93 -13.72 -2.89
N GLY A 119 21.77 -12.68 -2.93
CA GLY A 119 22.70 -12.45 -4.05
C GLY A 119 22.11 -11.65 -5.20
N LEU A 120 20.84 -11.24 -5.14
CA LEU A 120 20.33 -10.20 -6.02
C LEU A 120 21.04 -8.86 -5.76
N LYS A 121 21.27 -8.10 -6.82
CA LYS A 121 21.73 -6.72 -6.70
C LYS A 121 20.70 -5.92 -5.91
N SER A 122 21.16 -5.32 -4.82
CA SER A 122 20.37 -4.39 -4.02
C SER A 122 20.29 -3.07 -4.77
N GLU A 123 19.07 -2.66 -5.16
CA GLU A 123 18.83 -1.41 -5.87
C GLU A 123 17.38 -0.90 -5.68
N GLY A 124 17.22 0.43 -5.68
CA GLY A 124 15.90 1.07 -5.62
C GLY A 124 15.10 0.66 -4.38
N LEU A 125 13.86 0.22 -4.58
CA LEU A 125 12.99 -0.17 -3.47
C LEU A 125 13.35 -1.51 -2.82
N LEU A 126 14.26 -2.27 -3.44
CA LEU A 126 14.77 -3.54 -2.92
C LEU A 126 15.89 -3.35 -1.88
N GLU A 127 16.35 -2.12 -1.64
CA GLU A 127 17.38 -1.81 -0.63
C GLU A 127 16.81 -1.73 0.78
N LYS A 128 17.66 -1.99 1.78
CA LYS A 128 17.36 -1.73 3.20
C LYS A 128 17.44 -0.23 3.49
N GLY A 129 16.71 0.24 4.50
CA GLY A 129 16.84 1.62 5.02
C GLY A 129 15.61 2.51 4.78
N TYR A 130 14.48 1.92 4.37
CA TYR A 130 13.21 2.62 4.18
C TYR A 130 12.14 2.16 5.19
N ASP A 131 10.93 2.69 5.08
CA ASP A 131 9.80 2.43 5.99
C ASP A 131 9.20 1.00 5.88
N TRP A 132 9.72 0.17 4.98
CA TRP A 132 9.29 -1.22 4.78
C TRP A 132 10.37 -2.22 5.20
N TYR A 133 9.93 -3.43 5.55
CA TYR A 133 10.84 -4.51 5.93
C TYR A 133 11.36 -5.26 4.71
N VAL A 134 12.67 -5.51 4.68
CA VAL A 134 13.34 -6.27 3.63
C VAL A 134 14.01 -7.51 4.23
N MET A 135 13.52 -8.68 3.84
CA MET A 135 14.09 -9.98 4.20
C MET A 135 14.86 -10.57 3.02
N TRP A 136 16.10 -10.94 3.25
CA TRP A 136 16.92 -11.66 2.28
C TRP A 136 16.89 -13.14 2.62
N VAL A 137 16.56 -13.98 1.65
CA VAL A 137 16.33 -15.42 1.85
C VAL A 137 16.89 -16.25 0.72
N LYS A 138 17.26 -17.49 1.02
CA LYS A 138 17.34 -18.53 -0.02
C LYS A 138 15.92 -18.93 -0.42
N PRO A 139 15.65 -19.24 -1.69
CA PRO A 139 14.33 -19.66 -2.18
C PRO A 139 14.07 -21.12 -1.76
N ASP A 140 14.02 -21.35 -0.46
CA ASP A 140 13.79 -22.62 0.20
C ASP A 140 12.65 -22.50 1.23
N LYS A 141 11.95 -23.61 1.47
CA LYS A 141 10.81 -23.64 2.40
C LYS A 141 11.23 -23.34 3.85
N SER A 142 12.46 -23.71 4.25
CA SER A 142 12.92 -23.47 5.63
C SER A 142 13.06 -21.97 5.96
N SER A 143 13.31 -21.12 4.96
CA SER A 143 13.33 -19.67 5.11
C SER A 143 11.98 -19.13 5.65
N LEU A 144 10.87 -19.78 5.27
CA LEU A 144 9.50 -19.40 5.64
C LEU A 144 9.03 -19.95 6.98
N SER A 145 9.84 -20.76 7.67
CA SER A 145 9.55 -21.26 9.02
C SER A 145 10.49 -20.68 10.10
N SER A 146 11.43 -19.83 9.69
CA SER A 146 12.37 -19.17 10.60
C SER A 146 11.64 -18.27 11.62
N THR A 147 12.24 -18.11 12.81
CA THR A 147 11.73 -17.22 13.86
C THR A 147 11.60 -15.78 13.35
N GLU A 148 12.57 -15.32 12.55
CA GLU A 148 12.54 -14.00 11.93
C GLU A 148 11.32 -13.85 11.00
N PHE A 149 11.11 -14.80 10.08
CA PHE A 149 9.98 -14.76 9.16
C PHE A 149 8.64 -14.75 9.91
N ASN A 150 8.50 -15.58 10.95
CA ASN A 150 7.29 -15.63 11.76
C ASN A 150 7.01 -14.29 12.46
N GLY A 151 8.03 -13.68 13.06
CA GLY A 151 7.89 -12.38 13.73
C GLY A 151 7.55 -11.25 12.76
N VAL A 152 8.22 -11.21 11.62
CA VAL A 152 7.99 -10.20 10.57
C VAL A 152 6.60 -10.36 9.96
N LEU A 153 6.19 -11.57 9.61
CA LEU A 153 4.86 -11.83 9.04
C LEU A 153 3.75 -11.46 10.02
N SER A 154 3.91 -11.79 11.31
CA SER A 154 2.94 -11.40 12.35
C SER A 154 2.84 -9.88 12.50
N SER A 155 3.99 -9.19 12.59
CA SER A 155 4.03 -7.72 12.68
C SER A 155 3.43 -7.04 11.44
N TRP A 156 3.77 -7.52 10.24
CA TRP A 156 3.22 -7.00 8.99
C TRP A 156 1.71 -7.26 8.87
N LYS A 157 1.24 -8.45 9.25
CA LYS A 157 -0.19 -8.79 9.27
C LYS A 157 -1.00 -7.83 10.15
N ASN A 158 -0.48 -7.45 11.31
CA ASN A 158 -1.15 -6.44 12.16
C ASN A 158 -1.30 -5.09 11.44
N LYS A 159 -0.29 -4.67 10.64
CA LYS A 159 -0.37 -3.46 9.81
C LYS A 159 -1.43 -3.61 8.71
N VAL A 160 -1.54 -4.79 8.08
CA VAL A 160 -2.56 -5.12 7.07
C VAL A 160 -3.97 -5.06 7.65
N GLU A 161 -4.18 -5.61 8.84
CA GLU A 161 -5.47 -5.55 9.54
C GLU A 161 -5.87 -4.09 9.86
N LEU A 162 -4.94 -3.30 10.42
CA LEU A 162 -5.17 -1.89 10.71
C LEU A 162 -5.48 -1.08 9.45
N TYR A 163 -4.70 -1.28 8.39
CA TYR A 163 -4.93 -0.65 7.09
C TYR A 163 -6.32 -1.00 6.54
N ASN A 164 -6.71 -2.28 6.60
CA ASN A 164 -8.02 -2.72 6.16
C ASN A 164 -9.15 -2.05 6.95
N THR A 165 -9.05 -2.00 8.28
CA THR A 165 -10.05 -1.33 9.13
C THR A 165 -10.19 0.15 8.75
N ASN A 166 -9.07 0.86 8.55
CA ASN A 166 -9.09 2.27 8.17
C ASN A 166 -9.69 2.47 6.77
N LYS A 167 -9.31 1.63 5.81
CA LYS A 167 -9.88 1.61 4.45
C LYS A 167 -11.39 1.38 4.48
N THR A 168 -11.88 0.40 5.26
CA THR A 168 -13.32 0.15 5.41
C THR A 168 -14.04 1.33 6.07
N LYS A 169 -13.48 1.95 7.12
CA LYS A 169 -14.06 3.15 7.74
C LYS A 169 -14.23 4.29 6.75
N LEU A 170 -13.21 4.54 5.92
CA LEU A 170 -13.24 5.57 4.87
C LEU A 170 -14.32 5.27 3.82
N VAL A 171 -14.45 4.01 3.39
CA VAL A 171 -15.46 3.59 2.39
C VAL A 171 -16.88 3.58 2.97
N SER A 172 -17.05 3.18 4.24
CA SER A 172 -18.36 3.02 4.88
C SER A 172 -18.99 4.32 5.36
N GLY A 173 -18.27 5.46 5.35
CA GLY A 173 -18.89 6.78 5.38
C GLY A 173 -19.91 7.05 6.49
N LYS A 174 -19.81 6.40 7.65
CA LYS A 174 -20.29 7.00 8.90
C LYS A 174 -19.16 7.83 9.46
N THR A 175 -18.98 9.01 8.88
CA THR A 175 -18.51 10.14 9.65
C THR A 175 -19.65 10.46 10.61
N GLU A 176 -19.68 9.83 11.78
CA GLU A 176 -20.30 10.48 12.94
C GLU A 176 -19.44 11.72 13.20
N ILE A 177 -19.68 12.76 12.41
CA ILE A 177 -19.26 14.10 12.75
C ILE A 177 -20.09 14.41 13.98
N ASN A 178 -19.55 14.13 15.16
CA ASN A 178 -20.12 14.64 16.38
C ASN A 178 -19.99 16.16 16.31
N PRO A 179 -21.09 16.92 16.19
CA PRO A 179 -21.02 18.37 16.07
C PRO A 179 -20.33 19.03 17.28
N ALA A 180 -20.26 18.31 18.41
CA ALA A 180 -19.56 18.74 19.61
C ALA A 180 -18.03 18.72 19.52
N ASP A 181 -17.46 17.96 18.58
CA ASP A 181 -16.00 17.82 18.41
C ASP A 181 -15.46 18.71 17.29
N LEU A 182 -16.34 19.42 16.56
CA LEU A 182 -15.94 20.36 15.53
C LEU A 182 -15.72 21.75 16.09
N THR A 183 -14.62 22.38 15.68
CA THR A 183 -14.44 23.81 15.90
C THR A 183 -15.41 24.62 15.04
N VAL A 184 -15.77 25.83 15.48
CA VAL A 184 -16.63 26.75 14.72
C VAL A 184 -16.06 27.00 13.32
N GLY A 185 -14.73 27.04 13.17
CA GLY A 185 -14.05 27.19 11.89
C GLY A 185 -14.21 25.98 10.95
N GLU A 186 -14.18 24.76 11.46
CA GLU A 186 -14.38 23.53 10.68
C GLU A 186 -15.84 23.34 10.28
N LEU A 187 -16.78 23.74 11.16
CA LEU A 187 -18.21 23.81 10.84
C LEU A 187 -18.45 24.73 9.64
N ILE A 188 -17.89 25.94 9.65
CA ILE A 188 -18.06 26.93 8.56
C ILE A 188 -17.38 26.46 7.27
N LYS A 189 -16.20 25.84 7.37
CA LYS A 189 -15.43 25.36 6.20
C LYS A 189 -16.11 24.20 5.46
N ASN A 190 -16.91 23.40 6.16
CA ASN A 190 -17.60 22.24 5.60
C ASN A 190 -19.03 22.55 5.09
N LEU A 191 -19.50 23.79 5.20
CA LEU A 191 -20.80 24.19 4.65
C LEU A 191 -20.73 24.38 3.14
N LYS A 192 -21.78 23.94 2.43
CA LYS A 192 -21.97 24.29 1.02
C LYS A 192 -22.25 25.79 0.90
N THR A 193 -21.88 26.41 -0.23
CA THR A 193 -22.10 27.85 -0.49
C THR A 193 -23.55 28.29 -0.26
N SER A 194 -24.53 27.44 -0.61
CA SER A 194 -25.95 27.72 -0.36
C SER A 194 -26.33 27.74 1.13
N GLN A 195 -25.68 26.93 1.97
CA GLN A 195 -25.92 26.89 3.41
C GLN A 195 -25.27 28.09 4.11
N LEU A 196 -24.12 28.56 3.62
CA LEU A 196 -23.48 29.79 4.10
C LEU A 196 -24.40 31.02 3.89
N TRP A 197 -25.05 31.11 2.73
CA TRP A 197 -26.04 32.16 2.46
C TRP A 197 -27.25 32.07 3.40
N ALA A 198 -27.75 30.87 3.70
CA ALA A 198 -28.86 30.69 4.62
C ALA A 198 -28.53 31.16 6.06
N VAL A 199 -27.31 30.86 6.55
CA VAL A 199 -26.84 31.32 7.87
C VAL A 199 -26.71 32.84 7.92
N LEU A 200 -26.15 33.46 6.87
CA LEU A 200 -26.03 34.91 6.76
C LEU A 200 -27.40 35.60 6.77
N VAL A 201 -28.36 35.10 5.99
CA VAL A 201 -29.73 35.65 5.95
C VAL A 201 -30.42 35.52 7.32
N GLY A 202 -30.23 34.39 8.00
CA GLY A 202 -30.77 34.19 9.36
C GLY A 202 -30.21 35.18 10.38
N LEU A 203 -28.89 35.42 10.38
CA LEU A 203 -28.24 36.39 11.25
C LEU A 203 -28.70 37.83 10.98
N VAL A 204 -28.80 38.21 9.70
CA VAL A 204 -29.32 39.54 9.32
C VAL A 204 -30.77 39.70 9.77
N GLY A 205 -31.61 38.68 9.60
CA GLY A 205 -32.99 38.68 10.08
C GLY A 205 -33.10 38.86 11.59
N LEU A 206 -32.24 38.20 12.38
CA LEU A 206 -32.19 38.36 13.83
C LEU A 206 -31.76 39.76 14.26
N ILE A 207 -30.75 40.34 13.61
CA ILE A 207 -30.29 41.72 13.90
C ILE A 207 -31.39 42.73 13.59
N VAL A 208 -32.02 42.61 12.42
CA VAL A 208 -33.13 43.50 12.01
C VAL A 208 -34.32 43.35 12.95
N GLY A 209 -34.68 42.13 13.33
CA GLY A 209 -35.75 41.86 14.30
C GLY A 209 -35.47 42.46 15.67
N ALA A 210 -34.25 42.27 16.20
CA ALA A 210 -33.84 42.85 17.48
C ALA A 210 -33.86 44.38 17.45
N PHE A 211 -33.44 45.00 16.35
CA PHE A 211 -33.45 46.45 16.19
C PHE A 211 -34.88 47.01 16.08
N ALA A 212 -35.77 46.35 15.33
CA ALA A 212 -37.17 46.73 15.22
C ALA A 212 -37.92 46.62 16.56
N ILE A 213 -37.65 45.55 17.32
CA ILE A 213 -38.19 45.37 18.67
C ILE A 213 -37.63 46.44 19.61
N GLY A 214 -36.32 46.69 19.59
CA GLY A 214 -35.69 47.75 20.39
C GLY A 214 -36.26 49.15 20.10
N GLN A 215 -36.52 49.48 18.84
CA GLN A 215 -37.17 50.74 18.46
C GLN A 215 -38.64 50.82 18.90
N HIS A 216 -39.34 49.69 18.99
CA HIS A 216 -40.73 49.66 19.45
C HIS A 216 -40.84 49.87 20.97
N PHE A 217 -39.86 49.41 21.75
CA PHE A 217 -39.81 49.56 23.21
C PHE A 217 -39.06 50.82 23.69
N ALA A 218 -38.41 51.58 22.81
CA ALA A 218 -37.73 52.84 23.12
C ALA A 218 -38.60 54.10 22.94
N LYS A 219 -39.93 53.95 22.87
CA LYS A 219 -40.92 55.04 22.86
C LYS A 219 -41.72 55.09 24.15
#